data_AF-A0A814X4I0-F1
#
_entry.id   AF-A0A814X4I0-F1
#
_cell.length_a   1.000
_cell.length_b   1.000
_cell.length_c   1.000
_cell.angle_alpha   90.00
_cell.angle_beta   90.00
_cell.angle_gamma   90.00
#
_symmetry.space_group_name_H-M   'P 1'
#
loop_
_entity.id
_entity.type
_entity.pdbx_description
1 polymer ?
#
loop_
_entity_poly.entity_id
_entity_poly.type
_entity_poly.pdbx_seq_one_letter_code
_entity_poly.pdbx_strand_id
1 'polypeptide(L)'
;MPTSTRKKVSRTSSTKTKQISSTKSKKRSLEDSDHQDDFQNDDHHPQKRTKPAPEIVHMTNGYTTKIKSRAKTPSASSVINVTFPSFSLSKGGQVLAVGDNGMAQLGLKSAISQRQNPQPVPLPEPIIQIACGPLHSVCLTEKNQIYTFGCNDEHALGRPDNAIDDDDDDQADQFGLVDMSGVMDINQEKITQIVAGDSHTLVLSDAGKVYGWGTFRSSTTGVYGLVKKGVMAKTPVEIILPEKIVKLASGYDFVLFLSETGHVYSCGNGETGQLARLNRYAAEDGLRGGIDRLIKPAPIIYNRIGIKAKNLLFDDIFSGSHHFFLKVHGHDWILGGGLNNFNQLGLPVDEPVYFPTFIPSLEGKKWIKFSGGLHHTLGLTADGEVYSMGRHHEGQLGIDELTKHISEPTLIPNLSNIIDISCGNHVSFVIDRSGKVFSFGAGTSLQHGHGQPDIKIPRMMSSKYVDIKMILNIAVGAQHTLFLTHDNPNKDEN
;
A
#
# COMPACT_ATOMS: atom_id res chain seq x y z
N MET A 1 -66.39 9.00 -9.74
CA MET A 1 -66.82 10.40 -9.52
C MET A 1 -66.65 10.68 -8.03
N PRO A 2 -65.99 11.77 -7.58
CA PRO A 2 -65.20 12.80 -8.30
C PRO A 2 -63.67 12.59 -8.06
N THR A 3 -62.78 12.56 -9.06
CA THR A 3 -62.14 13.62 -9.86
C THR A 3 -61.30 14.65 -9.09
N SER A 4 -59.97 14.49 -9.13
CA SER A 4 -59.01 15.60 -9.16
C SER A 4 -57.76 15.20 -9.99
N THR A 5 -57.28 16.17 -10.75
CA THR A 5 -56.60 16.09 -12.05
C THR A 5 -55.08 16.01 -11.99
N ARG A 6 -54.51 15.13 -12.84
CA ARG A 6 -53.09 14.94 -13.12
C ARG A 6 -52.67 15.86 -14.27
N LYS A 7 -51.73 16.80 -14.07
CA LYS A 7 -51.11 17.59 -15.15
C LYS A 7 -49.81 16.92 -15.62
N LYS A 8 -49.84 16.42 -16.86
CA LYS A 8 -48.65 16.08 -17.67
C LYS A 8 -48.06 17.38 -18.25
N VAL A 9 -46.74 17.51 -18.21
CA VAL A 9 -46.00 18.47 -19.03
C VAL A 9 -45.10 17.68 -19.98
N SER A 10 -45.42 17.74 -21.26
CA SER A 10 -44.58 17.33 -22.38
C SER A 10 -43.82 18.55 -22.90
N ARG A 11 -42.52 18.45 -23.17
CA ARG A 11 -41.86 19.32 -24.14
C ARG A 11 -40.89 18.55 -25.01
N THR A 12 -41.03 18.86 -26.28
CA THR A 12 -40.50 18.30 -27.51
C THR A 12 -39.04 18.66 -27.77
N SER A 13 -38.37 17.75 -28.48
CA SER A 13 -37.07 17.87 -29.14
C SER A 13 -37.05 18.97 -30.23
N SER A 14 -35.96 19.73 -30.31
CA SER A 14 -35.46 20.24 -31.60
C SER A 14 -33.93 20.45 -31.56
N THR A 15 -33.27 19.75 -32.48
CA THR A 15 -31.88 19.90 -32.91
C THR A 15 -31.66 21.21 -33.65
N LYS A 16 -30.52 21.90 -33.41
CA LYS A 16 -29.85 22.69 -34.46
C LYS A 16 -28.37 22.92 -34.15
N THR A 17 -27.57 22.44 -35.11
CA THR A 17 -26.13 22.53 -35.34
C THR A 17 -25.63 23.97 -35.44
N LYS A 18 -24.40 24.26 -34.99
CA LYS A 18 -23.61 25.41 -35.46
C LYS A 18 -22.12 25.06 -35.55
N GLN A 19 -21.57 25.19 -36.75
CA GLN A 19 -20.15 25.19 -37.06
C GLN A 19 -19.85 26.39 -37.99
N ILE A 20 -18.72 27.06 -37.70
CA ILE A 20 -17.77 27.79 -38.59
C ILE A 20 -18.13 29.20 -39.13
N SER A 21 -17.26 30.19 -38.82
CA SER A 21 -16.41 30.99 -39.75
C SER A 21 -15.88 32.27 -39.02
N SER A 22 -14.60 32.40 -38.66
CA SER A 22 -13.47 33.01 -39.40
C SER A 22 -13.65 34.46 -39.91
N THR A 23 -12.84 35.41 -39.41
CA THR A 23 -12.25 36.53 -40.20
C THR A 23 -11.04 37.17 -39.50
N LYS A 24 -9.96 37.37 -40.26
CA LYS A 24 -8.71 38.13 -40.00
C LYS A 24 -8.83 39.55 -40.57
N SER A 25 -8.15 40.55 -39.99
CA SER A 25 -7.51 41.73 -40.65
C SER A 25 -7.23 42.85 -39.63
N LYS A 26 -6.26 43.77 -39.71
CA LYS A 26 -4.96 43.96 -40.37
C LYS A 26 -4.38 45.28 -39.79
N LYS A 27 -3.05 45.37 -39.71
CA LYS A 27 -2.14 46.53 -39.60
C LYS A 27 -2.68 47.95 -39.86
N ARG A 28 -2.13 48.94 -39.12
CA ARG A 28 -1.74 50.28 -39.63
C ARG A 28 -0.44 50.79 -38.98
N SER A 29 0.31 51.52 -39.80
CA SER A 29 1.68 52.05 -39.72
C SER A 29 1.69 53.54 -39.27
N LEU A 30 2.70 53.98 -38.50
CA LEU A 30 3.88 54.85 -38.82
C LEU A 30 3.65 56.38 -38.80
N GLU A 31 4.78 57.07 -38.50
CA GLU A 31 5.13 58.51 -38.46
C GLU A 31 5.38 59.03 -37.02
N ASP A 32 6.40 59.83 -36.71
CA ASP A 32 7.72 60.19 -37.27
C ASP A 32 8.41 61.10 -36.23
N SER A 33 9.75 61.14 -36.20
CA SER A 33 10.60 62.35 -36.03
C SER A 33 11.97 62.03 -35.38
N ASP A 34 12.98 61.93 -36.25
CA ASP A 34 14.29 62.62 -36.24
C ASP A 34 15.00 62.98 -34.92
N HIS A 35 16.23 62.48 -34.78
CA HIS A 35 17.43 63.33 -34.85
C HIS A 35 18.69 62.50 -35.13
N GLN A 36 19.54 63.06 -36.01
CA GLN A 36 20.79 62.53 -36.56
C GLN A 36 22.02 62.83 -35.67
N ASP A 37 23.17 62.34 -36.17
CA ASP A 37 24.56 62.76 -35.94
C ASP A 37 25.35 61.99 -34.88
N ASP A 38 26.62 61.61 -35.05
CA ASP A 38 27.48 61.35 -36.21
C ASP A 38 28.74 60.63 -35.68
N PHE A 39 29.54 60.10 -36.60
CA PHE A 39 30.84 59.40 -36.47
C PHE A 39 31.79 59.68 -35.28
N GLN A 40 32.54 58.66 -34.82
CA GLN A 40 33.97 58.41 -35.17
C GLN A 40 34.61 57.30 -34.29
N ASN A 41 35.51 56.54 -34.92
CA ASN A 41 36.43 55.57 -34.32
C ASN A 41 37.48 56.26 -33.45
N ASP A 42 37.94 55.60 -32.38
CA ASP A 42 39.35 55.66 -31.98
C ASP A 42 39.76 54.43 -31.17
N ASP A 43 40.89 53.84 -31.60
CA ASP A 43 41.66 52.80 -30.91
C ASP A 43 42.21 53.34 -29.58
N HIS A 44 42.14 52.57 -28.49
CA HIS A 44 43.14 52.57 -27.41
C HIS A 44 42.99 51.35 -26.48
N HIS A 45 44.01 50.48 -26.45
CA HIS A 45 44.29 49.60 -25.31
C HIS A 45 44.99 50.43 -24.20
N PRO A 46 44.61 50.26 -22.92
CA PRO A 46 45.46 49.42 -22.05
C PRO A 46 44.75 48.67 -20.90
N GLN A 47 45.32 47.49 -20.60
CA GLN A 47 45.53 46.81 -19.30
C GLN A 47 44.41 46.61 -18.25
N LYS A 48 44.18 45.31 -17.98
CA LYS A 48 43.92 44.62 -16.69
C LYS A 48 43.05 45.31 -15.63
N ARG A 49 41.81 44.82 -15.47
CA ARG A 49 41.15 44.63 -14.16
C ARG A 49 40.29 43.37 -14.15
N THR A 50 40.67 42.43 -13.30
CA THR A 50 39.90 41.24 -12.88
C THR A 50 38.72 41.68 -12.01
N LYS A 51 37.50 41.19 -12.29
CA LYS A 51 36.34 41.30 -11.39
C LYS A 51 36.12 39.98 -10.64
N PRO A 52 35.76 40.03 -9.33
CA PRO A 52 35.72 38.87 -8.44
C PRO A 52 34.41 38.07 -8.55
N ALA A 53 34.50 36.79 -8.20
CA ALA A 53 33.37 35.88 -8.01
C ALA A 53 32.64 36.17 -6.68
N PRO A 54 31.32 35.93 -6.58
CA PRO A 54 30.58 36.15 -5.34
C PRO A 54 30.89 35.09 -4.27
N GLU A 55 30.94 35.57 -3.02
CA GLU A 55 31.39 34.90 -1.80
C GLU A 55 30.48 33.76 -1.32
N ILE A 56 31.09 32.66 -0.92
CA ILE A 56 30.51 31.60 -0.09
C ILE A 56 30.88 31.90 1.36
N VAL A 57 29.89 32.22 2.19
CA VAL A 57 30.09 32.37 3.63
C VAL A 57 30.09 30.99 4.29
N HIS A 58 31.28 30.57 4.74
CA HIS A 58 31.46 29.46 5.66
C HIS A 58 31.31 29.95 7.12
N MET A 59 30.54 29.23 7.94
CA MET A 59 30.84 29.10 9.36
C MET A 59 30.92 27.62 9.73
N THR A 60 32.06 27.28 10.33
CA THR A 60 32.48 25.95 10.78
C THR A 60 31.98 25.66 12.19
N ASN A 61 31.70 24.39 12.49
CA ASN A 61 32.18 23.78 13.73
C ASN A 61 32.44 22.29 13.49
N GLY A 62 33.67 21.88 13.80
CA GLY A 62 34.23 20.59 13.45
C GLY A 62 34.01 19.52 14.50
N TYR A 63 33.96 18.27 14.03
CA TYR A 63 34.45 17.10 14.74
C TYR A 63 35.20 16.23 13.73
N THR A 64 36.52 16.12 13.89
CA THR A 64 37.35 15.17 13.15
C THR A 64 37.65 13.98 14.05
N THR A 65 36.95 12.88 13.85
CA THR A 65 37.34 11.56 14.39
C THR A 65 37.99 10.75 13.28
N LYS A 66 39.31 10.52 13.42
CA LYS A 66 40.06 9.57 12.59
C LYS A 66 39.55 8.15 12.86
N ILE A 67 38.76 7.59 11.94
CA ILE A 67 38.44 6.15 11.95
C ILE A 67 39.54 5.42 11.18
N LYS A 68 40.26 4.53 11.88
CA LYS A 68 41.20 3.59 11.26
C LYS A 68 40.42 2.64 10.36
N SER A 69 40.67 2.72 9.06
CA SER A 69 40.10 1.85 8.05
C SER A 69 40.80 0.48 8.07
N ARG A 70 40.08 -0.55 8.52
CA ARG A 70 40.36 -1.93 8.11
C ARG A 70 39.06 -2.72 7.98
N ALA A 71 38.21 -2.28 7.07
CA ALA A 71 37.12 -3.11 6.56
C ALA A 71 37.62 -3.80 5.28
N LYS A 72 37.68 -5.13 5.31
CA LYS A 72 37.93 -5.96 4.13
C LYS A 72 36.90 -5.60 3.06
N THR A 73 37.36 -5.35 1.85
CA THR A 73 36.52 -5.17 0.67
C THR A 73 35.70 -6.44 0.44
N PRO A 74 34.36 -6.40 0.39
CA PRO A 74 33.57 -7.58 0.02
C PRO A 74 33.77 -7.87 -1.47
N SER A 75 34.08 -9.13 -1.78
CA SER A 75 34.16 -9.68 -3.13
C SER A 75 32.77 -9.91 -3.73
N ALA A 76 32.75 -10.21 -5.03
CA ALA A 76 31.61 -10.54 -5.89
C ALA A 76 30.37 -11.15 -5.18
N SER A 77 29.18 -10.70 -5.63
CA SER A 77 27.83 -11.05 -5.18
C SER A 77 27.70 -12.46 -4.63
N SER A 78 27.67 -12.59 -3.30
CA SER A 78 27.13 -13.75 -2.63
C SER A 78 25.62 -13.74 -2.85
N VAL A 79 25.13 -14.62 -3.72
CA VAL A 79 23.69 -14.92 -3.82
C VAL A 79 23.24 -15.39 -2.45
N ILE A 80 22.21 -14.74 -1.88
CA ILE A 80 21.63 -15.15 -0.59
C ILE A 80 20.49 -16.13 -0.83
N ASN A 81 20.05 -16.80 0.22
CA ASN A 81 18.84 -17.63 0.19
C ASN A 81 17.87 -17.10 1.25
N VAL A 82 16.92 -16.29 0.83
CA VAL A 82 15.89 -15.70 1.68
C VAL A 82 14.76 -16.71 1.84
N THR A 83 14.43 -17.03 3.08
CA THR A 83 13.35 -17.95 3.42
C THR A 83 12.54 -17.37 4.56
N PHE A 84 11.22 -17.57 4.53
CA PHE A 84 10.31 -17.16 5.60
C PHE A 84 9.72 -18.38 6.31
N PRO A 85 9.38 -18.25 7.60
CA PRO A 85 8.42 -19.18 8.19
C PRO A 85 7.09 -19.12 7.41
N SER A 86 6.26 -20.16 7.54
CA SER A 86 4.92 -20.18 6.94
C SER A 86 4.13 -18.93 7.31
N PHE A 87 3.58 -18.24 6.31
CA PHE A 87 2.62 -17.13 6.50
C PHE A 87 1.23 -17.63 6.92
N SER A 88 0.98 -18.92 6.71
CA SER A 88 -0.25 -19.60 7.08
C SER A 88 -0.15 -20.24 8.46
N LEU A 89 -1.26 -20.25 9.19
CA LEU A 89 -1.39 -21.02 10.42
C LEU A 89 -1.19 -22.52 10.16
N SER A 90 -0.62 -23.22 11.14
CA SER A 90 -0.50 -24.68 11.11
C SER A 90 -1.84 -25.41 11.29
N LYS A 91 -2.83 -24.72 11.86
CA LYS A 91 -4.21 -25.19 12.04
C LYS A 91 -5.17 -24.04 11.75
N GLY A 92 -6.17 -24.28 10.92
CA GLY A 92 -7.16 -23.31 10.52
C GLY A 92 -8.02 -22.83 11.70
N GLY A 93 -8.52 -21.62 11.59
CA GLY A 93 -9.32 -20.93 12.60
C GLY A 93 -10.60 -20.32 12.04
N GLN A 94 -11.30 -19.59 12.90
CA GLN A 94 -12.52 -18.86 12.57
C GLN A 94 -12.21 -17.40 12.26
N VAL A 95 -12.91 -16.85 11.26
CA VAL A 95 -12.82 -15.42 10.91
C VAL A 95 -13.90 -14.64 11.65
N LEU A 96 -13.51 -13.53 12.27
CA LEU A 96 -14.43 -12.49 12.75
C LEU A 96 -14.31 -11.25 11.87
N ALA A 97 -15.40 -10.52 11.66
CA ALA A 97 -15.45 -9.31 10.85
C ALA A 97 -16.14 -8.15 11.58
N VAL A 98 -15.65 -6.92 11.37
CA VAL A 98 -16.21 -5.67 11.92
C VAL A 98 -16.05 -4.53 10.92
N GLY A 99 -16.89 -3.50 11.03
CA GLY A 99 -16.86 -2.30 10.19
C GLY A 99 -18.04 -2.23 9.22
N ASP A 100 -17.81 -1.57 8.09
CA ASP A 100 -18.77 -1.40 7.00
C ASP A 100 -18.96 -2.70 6.19
N ASN A 101 -20.18 -2.95 5.71
CA ASN A 101 -20.54 -4.07 4.84
C ASN A 101 -21.34 -3.62 3.60
N GLY A 102 -21.25 -2.35 3.20
CA GLY A 102 -21.99 -1.80 2.07
C GLY A 102 -21.64 -2.44 0.73
N MET A 103 -20.44 -3.05 0.63
CA MET A 103 -19.96 -3.82 -0.52
C MET A 103 -19.86 -5.33 -0.22
N ALA A 104 -20.54 -5.82 0.83
CA ALA A 104 -20.43 -7.20 1.33
C ALA A 104 -19.01 -7.62 1.79
N GLN A 105 -18.14 -6.64 2.09
CA GLN A 105 -16.73 -6.87 2.44
C GLN A 105 -16.51 -7.55 3.81
N LEU A 106 -17.55 -7.69 4.65
CA LEU A 106 -17.51 -8.49 5.88
C LEU A 106 -17.79 -9.98 5.64
N GLY A 107 -18.31 -10.35 4.47
CA GLY A 107 -18.75 -11.73 4.21
C GLY A 107 -19.99 -12.13 5.01
N LEU A 108 -20.79 -11.13 5.40
CA LEU A 108 -22.06 -11.29 6.08
C LEU A 108 -23.21 -11.00 5.11
N LYS A 109 -24.41 -11.51 5.41
CA LYS A 109 -25.63 -11.28 4.62
C LYS A 109 -25.78 -9.80 4.25
N SER A 110 -26.19 -9.51 3.01
CA SER A 110 -26.35 -8.16 2.45
C SER A 110 -27.32 -7.27 3.25
N ALA A 111 -28.28 -7.84 3.97
CA ALA A 111 -29.15 -7.13 4.90
C ALA A 111 -28.41 -6.49 6.10
N ILE A 112 -27.18 -6.91 6.38
CA ILE A 112 -26.30 -6.34 7.40
C ILE A 112 -25.47 -5.26 6.73
N SER A 113 -25.74 -3.99 7.04
CA SER A 113 -24.97 -2.87 6.46
C SER A 113 -23.64 -2.61 7.16
N GLN A 114 -23.52 -2.94 8.45
CA GLN A 114 -22.32 -2.72 9.24
C GLN A 114 -22.35 -3.53 10.55
N ARG A 115 -21.17 -3.63 11.20
CA ARG A 115 -20.99 -4.20 12.54
C ARG A 115 -20.06 -3.32 13.36
N GLN A 116 -20.52 -2.97 14.56
CA GLN A 116 -19.71 -2.23 15.54
C GLN A 116 -18.76 -3.12 16.35
N ASN A 117 -19.09 -4.40 16.50
CA ASN A 117 -18.30 -5.37 17.24
C ASN A 117 -18.01 -6.58 16.34
N PRO A 118 -16.81 -7.22 16.44
CA PRO A 118 -16.46 -8.37 15.62
C PRO A 118 -17.52 -9.49 15.69
N GLN A 119 -17.93 -9.98 14.51
CA GLN A 119 -18.91 -11.05 14.34
C GLN A 119 -18.32 -12.21 13.55
N PRO A 120 -18.68 -13.47 13.86
CA PRO A 120 -18.26 -14.62 13.06
C PRO A 120 -18.72 -14.52 11.62
N VAL A 121 -17.80 -14.80 10.69
CA VAL A 121 -18.10 -14.99 9.27
C VAL A 121 -18.36 -16.48 9.04
N PRO A 122 -19.49 -16.87 8.43
CA PRO A 122 -19.90 -18.27 8.32
C PRO A 122 -19.19 -19.00 7.16
N LEU A 123 -17.86 -18.93 7.09
CA LEU A 123 -17.06 -19.60 6.06
C LEU A 123 -17.15 -21.13 6.19
N PRO A 124 -17.15 -21.88 5.08
CA PRO A 124 -17.44 -23.32 5.07
C PRO A 124 -16.26 -24.20 5.55
N GLU A 125 -15.05 -23.63 5.60
CA GLU A 125 -13.82 -24.35 5.92
C GLU A 125 -12.96 -23.55 6.91
N PRO A 126 -12.11 -24.22 7.72
CA PRO A 126 -11.14 -23.55 8.57
C PRO A 126 -10.15 -22.69 7.75
N ILE A 127 -9.91 -21.47 8.23
CA ILE A 127 -9.10 -20.46 7.53
C ILE A 127 -7.68 -20.42 8.11
N ILE A 128 -6.66 -20.43 7.25
CA ILE A 128 -5.24 -20.37 7.64
C ILE A 128 -4.58 -19.03 7.34
N GLN A 129 -5.19 -18.22 6.46
CA GLN A 129 -4.70 -16.87 6.15
C GLN A 129 -5.86 -15.97 5.72
N ILE A 130 -5.75 -14.68 6.06
CA ILE A 130 -6.67 -13.62 5.66
C ILE A 130 -5.90 -12.48 5.01
N ALA A 131 -6.53 -11.79 4.06
CA ALA A 131 -6.05 -10.52 3.50
C ALA A 131 -7.25 -9.63 3.16
N CYS A 132 -7.08 -8.32 3.29
CA CYS A 132 -8.10 -7.34 2.95
C CYS A 132 -7.52 -6.34 1.95
N GLY A 133 -8.26 -6.12 0.87
CA GLY A 133 -8.18 -4.86 0.16
C GLY A 133 -9.02 -3.79 0.88
N PRO A 134 -9.06 -2.57 0.34
CA PRO A 134 -9.96 -1.50 0.77
C PRO A 134 -11.41 -1.94 0.88
N LEU A 135 -11.94 -2.63 -0.14
CA LEU A 135 -13.37 -2.93 -0.28
C LEU A 135 -13.64 -4.43 -0.51
N HIS A 136 -12.65 -5.30 -0.35
CA HIS A 136 -12.82 -6.74 -0.45
C HIS A 136 -11.90 -7.51 0.49
N SER A 137 -12.19 -8.79 0.60
CA SER A 137 -11.60 -9.72 1.55
C SER A 137 -11.28 -11.04 0.87
N VAL A 138 -10.19 -11.67 1.32
CA VAL A 138 -9.65 -12.90 0.77
C VAL A 138 -9.29 -13.82 1.94
N CYS A 139 -9.74 -15.07 1.88
CA CYS A 139 -9.49 -16.09 2.89
C CYS A 139 -8.92 -17.36 2.23
N LEU A 140 -7.83 -17.89 2.78
CA LEU A 140 -7.22 -19.16 2.36
C LEU A 140 -7.56 -20.25 3.37
N THR A 141 -7.99 -21.42 2.89
CA THR A 141 -8.35 -22.57 3.72
C THR A 141 -7.23 -23.60 3.85
N GLU A 142 -7.33 -24.51 4.83
CA GLU A 142 -6.45 -25.68 4.95
C GLU A 142 -6.43 -26.59 3.70
N LYS A 143 -7.51 -26.55 2.92
CA LYS A 143 -7.68 -27.34 1.70
C LYS A 143 -7.12 -26.66 0.45
N ASN A 144 -6.29 -25.62 0.61
CA ASN A 144 -5.72 -24.86 -0.50
C ASN A 144 -6.79 -24.16 -1.37
N GLN A 145 -7.93 -23.78 -0.77
CA GLN A 145 -9.02 -23.09 -1.44
C GLN A 145 -9.03 -21.60 -1.06
N ILE A 146 -9.40 -20.74 -2.02
CA ILE A 146 -9.49 -19.29 -1.81
C ILE A 146 -10.95 -18.87 -1.87
N TYR A 147 -11.44 -18.27 -0.78
CA TYR A 147 -12.74 -17.60 -0.73
C TYR A 147 -12.57 -16.09 -0.80
N THR A 148 -13.37 -15.43 -1.63
CA THR A 148 -13.37 -13.98 -1.79
C THR A 148 -14.78 -13.39 -1.62
N PHE A 149 -14.85 -12.18 -1.07
CA PHE A 149 -16.09 -11.42 -0.87
C PHE A 149 -15.80 -9.92 -0.78
N GLY A 150 -16.74 -9.08 -1.20
CA GLY A 150 -16.54 -7.63 -1.30
C GLY A 150 -16.94 -7.06 -2.66
N CYS A 151 -16.39 -5.88 -2.97
CA CYS A 151 -16.55 -5.23 -4.27
C CYS A 151 -15.88 -6.04 -5.39
N ASN A 152 -16.59 -6.22 -6.51
CA ASN A 152 -16.10 -6.94 -7.70
C ASN A 152 -16.15 -6.12 -9.00
N ASP A 153 -16.44 -4.82 -8.92
CA ASP A 153 -16.50 -3.92 -10.08
C ASP A 153 -15.23 -3.99 -10.94
N GLU A 154 -14.09 -4.17 -10.26
CA GLU A 154 -12.76 -4.25 -10.87
C GLU A 154 -12.22 -5.68 -10.94
N HIS A 155 -13.08 -6.68 -10.75
CA HIS A 155 -12.79 -8.11 -10.71
C HIS A 155 -11.80 -8.55 -9.61
N ALA A 156 -11.72 -7.79 -8.51
CA ALA A 156 -10.83 -8.10 -7.38
C ALA A 156 -11.20 -9.41 -6.64
N LEU A 157 -12.39 -9.99 -6.89
CA LEU A 157 -12.77 -11.28 -6.32
C LEU A 157 -12.29 -12.48 -7.15
N GLY A 158 -11.90 -12.29 -8.42
CA GLY A 158 -11.29 -13.35 -9.25
C GLY A 158 -12.25 -14.45 -9.69
N ARG A 159 -13.55 -14.20 -9.57
CA ARG A 159 -14.63 -15.12 -9.90
C ARG A 159 -15.80 -14.32 -10.48
N PRO A 160 -16.70 -14.97 -11.25
CA PRO A 160 -17.96 -14.35 -11.65
C PRO A 160 -18.72 -13.86 -10.42
N ASP A 161 -19.49 -12.79 -10.58
CA ASP A 161 -20.51 -12.45 -9.59
C ASP A 161 -21.46 -13.64 -9.49
N ASN A 162 -21.87 -13.94 -8.26
CA ASN A 162 -22.86 -14.98 -8.05
C ASN A 162 -24.10 -14.52 -8.82
N ALA A 163 -24.63 -15.37 -9.71
CA ALA A 163 -25.86 -15.06 -10.41
C ALA A 163 -26.90 -14.73 -9.34
N ILE A 164 -27.54 -13.57 -9.47
CA ILE A 164 -28.72 -13.23 -8.69
C ILE A 164 -29.79 -14.17 -9.23
N ASP A 165 -29.85 -15.40 -8.72
CA ASP A 165 -31.01 -16.24 -8.91
C ASP A 165 -32.11 -15.57 -8.07
N ASP A 166 -33.08 -14.98 -8.75
CA ASP A 166 -34.21 -14.22 -8.17
C ASP A 166 -35.12 -15.11 -7.28
N ASP A 167 -34.87 -16.42 -7.21
CA ASP A 167 -35.66 -17.41 -6.50
C ASP A 167 -34.82 -18.16 -5.43
N ASP A 168 -34.94 -17.69 -4.18
CA ASP A 168 -34.62 -18.34 -2.91
C ASP A 168 -33.15 -18.57 -2.45
N ASP A 169 -32.86 -17.90 -1.31
CA ASP A 169 -32.14 -18.37 -0.12
C ASP A 169 -30.64 -18.09 0.10
N ASP A 170 -30.40 -16.92 0.72
CA ASP A 170 -29.55 -16.69 1.89
C ASP A 170 -28.01 -16.81 1.78
N GLN A 171 -27.45 -17.49 0.77
CA GLN A 171 -25.99 -17.69 0.64
C GLN A 171 -25.35 -16.99 -0.55
N ALA A 172 -26.10 -16.65 -1.60
CA ALA A 172 -25.54 -16.12 -2.85
C ALA A 172 -24.76 -14.80 -2.68
N ASP A 173 -24.96 -14.04 -1.60
CA ASP A 173 -24.28 -12.74 -1.39
C ASP A 173 -23.03 -12.80 -0.49
N GLN A 174 -22.69 -13.93 0.14
CA GLN A 174 -21.79 -13.92 1.30
C GLN A 174 -20.30 -14.04 0.95
N PHE A 175 -19.94 -15.02 0.11
CA PHE A 175 -18.56 -15.29 -0.34
C PHE A 175 -18.60 -16.34 -1.45
N GLY A 176 -17.50 -16.49 -2.18
CA GLY A 176 -17.43 -17.48 -3.25
C GLY A 176 -16.01 -17.98 -3.49
N LEU A 177 -15.94 -19.18 -4.06
CA LEU A 177 -14.68 -19.87 -4.35
C LEU A 177 -14.05 -19.30 -5.63
N VAL A 178 -12.73 -19.10 -5.60
CA VAL A 178 -11.94 -18.77 -6.79
C VAL A 178 -11.47 -20.05 -7.47
N ASP A 179 -11.72 -20.17 -8.77
CA ASP A 179 -11.22 -21.29 -9.57
C ASP A 179 -9.76 -21.06 -10.00
N MET A 180 -8.85 -21.78 -9.34
CA MET A 180 -7.41 -21.76 -9.62
C MET A 180 -6.96 -22.84 -10.62
N SER A 181 -7.85 -23.79 -10.98
CA SER A 181 -7.49 -24.98 -11.77
C SER A 181 -7.02 -24.64 -13.20
N GLY A 182 -7.41 -23.48 -13.71
CA GLY A 182 -6.96 -22.98 -15.01
C GLY A 182 -5.53 -22.43 -15.05
N VAL A 183 -4.89 -22.18 -13.90
CA VAL A 183 -3.55 -21.54 -13.82
C VAL A 183 -2.52 -22.32 -13.00
N MET A 184 -2.96 -23.22 -12.12
CA MET A 184 -2.06 -24.04 -11.30
C MET A 184 -2.61 -25.46 -11.13
N ASP A 185 -1.71 -26.43 -10.94
CA ASP A 185 -2.13 -27.78 -10.52
C ASP A 185 -2.39 -27.76 -9.01
N ILE A 186 -3.67 -27.59 -8.65
CA ILE A 186 -4.14 -27.51 -7.26
C ILE A 186 -3.82 -28.76 -6.41
N ASN A 187 -3.46 -29.88 -7.04
CA ASN A 187 -3.08 -31.12 -6.34
C ASN A 187 -1.58 -31.20 -6.05
N GLN A 188 -0.75 -30.39 -6.73
CA GLN A 188 0.71 -30.43 -6.61
C GLN A 188 1.30 -29.14 -6.06
N GLU A 189 0.67 -27.99 -6.31
CA GLU A 189 1.13 -26.69 -5.85
C GLU A 189 0.24 -26.17 -4.71
N LYS A 190 0.87 -25.66 -3.65
CA LYS A 190 0.16 -25.06 -2.50
C LYS A 190 0.35 -23.56 -2.47
N ILE A 191 -0.72 -22.85 -2.15
CA ILE A 191 -0.67 -21.41 -1.88
C ILE A 191 -0.03 -21.19 -0.50
N THR A 192 0.99 -20.35 -0.46
CA THR A 192 1.75 -20.03 0.75
C THR A 192 1.47 -18.62 1.26
N GLN A 193 1.01 -17.72 0.40
CA GLN A 193 0.68 -16.35 0.78
C GLN A 193 -0.46 -15.78 -0.08
N ILE A 194 -1.38 -15.05 0.54
CA ILE A 194 -2.36 -14.19 -0.13
C ILE A 194 -2.13 -12.72 0.23
N VAL A 195 -2.29 -11.81 -0.74
CA VAL A 195 -2.25 -10.35 -0.55
C VAL A 195 -3.34 -9.67 -1.39
N ALA A 196 -3.84 -8.53 -0.92
CA ALA A 196 -4.88 -7.77 -1.61
C ALA A 196 -4.56 -6.27 -1.57
N GLY A 197 -4.82 -5.59 -2.70
CA GLY A 197 -4.77 -4.13 -2.82
C GLY A 197 -6.16 -3.54 -3.06
N ASP A 198 -6.24 -2.34 -3.65
CA ASP A 198 -7.48 -1.62 -3.96
C ASP A 198 -8.43 -2.43 -4.85
N SER A 199 -7.89 -2.89 -5.96
CA SER A 199 -8.65 -3.52 -7.04
C SER A 199 -8.00 -4.80 -7.56
N HIS A 200 -7.06 -5.37 -6.80
CA HIS A 200 -6.35 -6.59 -7.17
C HIS A 200 -6.14 -7.53 -6.00
N THR A 201 -5.94 -8.81 -6.32
CA THR A 201 -5.51 -9.84 -5.36
C THR A 201 -4.47 -10.71 -6.02
N LEU A 202 -3.41 -11.03 -5.27
CA LEU A 202 -2.36 -11.94 -5.70
C LEU A 202 -2.15 -13.04 -4.69
N VAL A 203 -1.68 -14.18 -5.19
CA VAL A 203 -1.30 -15.35 -4.40
C VAL A 203 0.06 -15.87 -4.82
N LEU A 204 0.81 -16.40 -3.86
CA LEU A 204 2.12 -17.02 -4.03
C LEU A 204 2.00 -18.52 -3.82
N SER A 205 2.57 -19.35 -4.71
CA SER A 205 2.68 -20.79 -4.50
C SER A 205 4.01 -21.19 -3.85
N ASP A 206 4.07 -22.40 -3.29
CA ASP A 206 5.30 -23.04 -2.77
C ASP A 206 6.34 -23.32 -3.85
N ALA A 207 5.94 -23.36 -5.13
CA ALA A 207 6.85 -23.37 -6.27
C ALA A 207 7.51 -22.01 -6.54
N GLY A 208 7.10 -20.95 -5.83
CA GLY A 208 7.58 -19.58 -6.01
C GLY A 208 6.95 -18.85 -7.20
N LYS A 209 5.82 -19.36 -7.72
CA LYS A 209 5.04 -18.72 -8.80
C LYS A 209 4.00 -17.77 -8.22
N VAL A 210 3.68 -16.73 -8.99
CA VAL A 210 2.70 -15.72 -8.58
C VAL A 210 1.52 -15.73 -9.54
N TYR A 211 0.33 -15.76 -8.97
CA TYR A 211 -0.93 -15.63 -9.69
C TYR A 211 -1.70 -14.42 -9.16
N GLY A 212 -2.50 -13.79 -10.01
CA GLY A 212 -3.33 -12.67 -9.56
C GLY A 212 -4.51 -12.40 -10.47
N TRP A 213 -5.41 -11.55 -10.00
CA TRP A 213 -6.59 -11.09 -10.71
C TRP A 213 -6.97 -9.66 -10.29
N GLY A 214 -7.94 -9.09 -10.98
CA GLY A 214 -8.33 -7.69 -10.87
C GLY A 214 -7.46 -6.76 -11.73
N THR A 215 -7.11 -5.60 -11.20
CA THR A 215 -6.32 -4.57 -11.89
C THR A 215 -5.60 -3.62 -10.93
N PHE A 216 -4.55 -2.97 -11.42
CA PHE A 216 -4.06 -1.72 -10.84
C PHE A 216 -4.83 -0.52 -11.39
N ARG A 217 -4.87 0.58 -10.63
CA ARG A 217 -5.53 1.82 -11.03
C ARG A 217 -4.63 3.03 -10.86
N SER A 218 -4.94 4.07 -11.60
CA SER A 218 -4.36 5.40 -11.54
C SER A 218 -5.43 6.42 -11.27
N SER A 219 -5.09 7.40 -10.44
CA SER A 219 -5.98 8.52 -10.14
C SER A 219 -6.22 9.42 -11.36
N THR A 220 -5.28 9.44 -12.31
CA THR A 220 -5.29 10.34 -13.46
C THR A 220 -5.81 9.69 -14.75
N THR A 221 -5.53 8.40 -14.96
CA THR A 221 -5.83 7.70 -16.23
C THR A 221 -6.77 6.51 -16.06
N GLY A 222 -7.12 6.14 -14.83
CA GLY A 222 -8.05 5.04 -14.53
C GLY A 222 -7.38 3.68 -14.55
N VAL A 223 -8.02 2.69 -15.20
CA VAL A 223 -7.61 1.28 -15.18
C VAL A 223 -6.28 1.07 -15.91
N TYR A 224 -5.28 0.52 -15.21
CA TYR A 224 -4.01 0.11 -15.82
C TYR A 224 -4.07 -1.28 -16.45
N GLY A 225 -4.87 -2.19 -15.89
CA GLY A 225 -4.76 -3.63 -16.13
C GLY A 225 -3.78 -4.30 -15.16
N LEU A 226 -3.78 -5.63 -15.13
CA LEU A 226 -2.90 -6.43 -14.25
C LEU A 226 -1.61 -6.88 -14.96
N VAL A 227 -1.76 -7.66 -16.03
CA VAL A 227 -0.63 -8.20 -16.82
C VAL A 227 -0.49 -7.50 -18.17
N LYS A 228 -1.60 -6.97 -18.69
CA LYS A 228 -1.68 -6.29 -19.99
C LYS A 228 -2.43 -4.97 -19.83
N LYS A 229 -1.91 -3.91 -20.46
CA LYS A 229 -2.50 -2.58 -20.39
C LYS A 229 -3.99 -2.59 -20.74
N GLY A 230 -4.80 -1.98 -19.88
CA GLY A 230 -6.24 -1.79 -20.04
C GLY A 230 -7.07 -3.07 -19.94
N VAL A 231 -6.45 -4.20 -19.55
CA VAL A 231 -7.14 -5.49 -19.40
C VAL A 231 -7.17 -5.87 -17.93
N MET A 232 -8.38 -5.83 -17.36
CA MET A 232 -8.67 -6.34 -16.03
C MET A 232 -8.73 -7.86 -16.08
N ALA A 233 -8.02 -8.54 -15.19
CA ALA A 233 -8.00 -9.99 -15.11
C ALA A 233 -9.24 -10.46 -14.34
N LYS A 234 -10.25 -10.97 -15.06
CA LYS A 234 -11.52 -11.43 -14.47
C LYS A 234 -11.37 -12.68 -13.61
N THR A 235 -10.42 -13.51 -13.99
CA THR A 235 -10.07 -14.78 -13.35
C THR A 235 -8.56 -14.77 -13.09
N PRO A 236 -8.05 -15.69 -12.25
CA PRO A 236 -6.62 -15.81 -11.99
C PRO A 236 -5.81 -15.90 -13.29
N VAL A 237 -4.68 -15.19 -13.32
CA VAL A 237 -3.65 -15.25 -14.38
C VAL A 237 -2.27 -15.33 -13.75
N GLU A 238 -1.33 -16.01 -14.40
CA GLU A 238 0.06 -16.05 -13.94
C GLU A 238 0.76 -14.71 -14.22
N ILE A 239 1.47 -14.20 -13.22
CA ILE A 239 2.36 -13.05 -13.33
C ILE A 239 3.78 -13.58 -13.42
N ILE A 240 4.41 -13.40 -14.59
CA ILE A 240 5.75 -13.95 -14.85
C ILE A 240 6.83 -13.06 -14.23
N LEU A 241 7.60 -13.63 -13.32
CA LEU A 241 8.80 -13.03 -12.72
C LEU A 241 10.07 -13.78 -13.15
N PRO A 242 11.24 -13.10 -13.17
CA PRO A 242 12.49 -13.72 -13.61
C PRO A 242 13.09 -14.70 -12.59
N GLU A 243 12.64 -14.65 -11.34
CA GLU A 243 13.14 -15.46 -10.23
C GLU A 243 11.98 -15.98 -9.38
N LYS A 244 12.22 -17.06 -8.63
CA LYS A 244 11.24 -17.58 -7.68
C LYS A 244 11.01 -16.58 -6.56
N ILE A 245 9.74 -16.36 -6.25
CA ILE A 245 9.31 -15.41 -5.23
C ILE A 245 9.08 -16.13 -3.91
N VAL A 246 9.48 -15.49 -2.81
CA VAL A 246 9.35 -16.01 -1.44
C VAL A 246 8.48 -15.13 -0.55
N LYS A 247 8.21 -13.88 -0.97
CA LYS A 247 7.28 -12.98 -0.29
C LYS A 247 6.66 -11.95 -1.23
N LEU A 248 5.39 -11.67 -1.00
CA LEU A 248 4.62 -10.57 -1.58
C LEU A 248 4.35 -9.49 -0.53
N ALA A 249 4.32 -8.23 -0.95
CA ALA A 249 3.77 -7.12 -0.16
C ALA A 249 2.95 -6.21 -1.07
N SER A 250 1.66 -6.07 -0.79
CA SER A 250 0.73 -5.27 -1.58
C SER A 250 0.45 -3.93 -0.91
N GLY A 251 0.55 -2.85 -1.67
CA GLY A 251 -0.16 -1.61 -1.34
C GLY A 251 -1.51 -1.57 -2.06
N TYR A 252 -2.06 -0.37 -2.26
CA TYR A 252 -3.36 -0.21 -2.90
C TYR A 252 -3.30 -0.50 -4.39
N ASP A 253 -2.37 0.13 -5.09
CA ASP A 253 -2.25 -0.05 -6.54
C ASP A 253 -0.87 -0.51 -6.96
N PHE A 254 -0.07 -1.09 -6.07
CA PHE A 254 1.25 -1.63 -6.40
C PHE A 254 1.57 -2.86 -5.59
N VAL A 255 2.49 -3.68 -6.10
CA VAL A 255 2.98 -4.88 -5.42
C VAL A 255 4.50 -4.91 -5.46
N LEU A 256 5.08 -5.35 -4.35
CA LEU A 256 6.48 -5.73 -4.22
C LEU A 256 6.61 -7.25 -4.18
N PHE A 257 7.65 -7.76 -4.84
CA PHE A 257 7.99 -9.18 -4.91
C PHE A 257 9.42 -9.36 -4.42
N LEU A 258 9.62 -10.18 -3.40
CA LEU A 258 10.95 -10.55 -2.91
C LEU A 258 11.29 -11.95 -3.42
N SER A 259 12.39 -12.05 -4.14
CA SER A 259 12.91 -13.33 -4.65
C SER A 259 13.70 -14.10 -3.60
N GLU A 260 13.87 -15.41 -3.83
CA GLU A 260 14.72 -16.28 -2.99
C GLU A 260 16.17 -15.79 -2.93
N THR A 261 16.64 -15.01 -3.92
CA THR A 261 18.00 -14.48 -3.97
C THR A 261 18.16 -13.08 -3.37
N GLY A 262 17.07 -12.51 -2.82
CA GLY A 262 17.09 -11.19 -2.21
C GLY A 262 16.89 -10.01 -3.16
N HIS A 263 16.65 -10.24 -4.46
CA HIS A 263 16.19 -9.18 -5.35
C HIS A 263 14.74 -8.82 -5.09
N VAL A 264 14.43 -7.52 -5.20
CA VAL A 264 13.06 -7.00 -5.10
C VAL A 264 12.59 -6.47 -6.44
N TYR A 265 11.38 -6.83 -6.84
CA TYR A 265 10.69 -6.34 -8.03
C TYR A 265 9.46 -5.54 -7.63
N SER A 266 9.02 -4.64 -8.52
CA SER A 266 7.78 -3.88 -8.32
C SER A 266 6.98 -3.71 -9.61
N CYS A 267 5.66 -3.69 -9.48
CA CYS A 267 4.75 -3.29 -10.56
C CYS A 267 3.46 -2.65 -10.02
N GLY A 268 2.73 -1.98 -10.92
CA GLY A 268 1.46 -1.31 -10.64
C GLY A 268 1.53 0.19 -10.89
N ASN A 269 0.81 0.98 -10.08
CA ASN A 269 0.84 2.43 -10.06
C ASN A 269 2.17 2.95 -9.51
N GLY A 270 2.74 3.97 -10.16
CA GLY A 270 3.95 4.66 -9.73
C GLY A 270 3.79 6.15 -9.44
N GLU A 271 2.59 6.71 -9.50
CA GLU A 271 2.30 8.16 -9.41
C GLU A 271 2.85 8.81 -8.12
N THR A 272 3.04 8.03 -7.05
CA THR A 272 3.60 8.51 -5.78
C THR A 272 5.00 7.95 -5.49
N GLY A 273 5.67 7.35 -6.48
CA GLY A 273 7.01 6.79 -6.33
C GLY A 273 7.08 5.39 -5.71
N GLN A 274 5.93 4.75 -5.46
CA GLN A 274 5.83 3.45 -4.78
C GLN A 274 6.43 2.27 -5.55
N LEU A 275 6.75 2.44 -6.85
CA LEU A 275 7.51 1.45 -7.62
C LEU A 275 9.02 1.51 -7.38
N ALA A 276 9.54 2.62 -6.82
CA ALA A 276 10.96 2.78 -6.46
C ALA A 276 12.00 2.60 -7.58
N ARG A 277 11.59 2.61 -8.85
CA ARG A 277 12.49 2.31 -9.98
C ARG A 277 12.36 3.28 -11.15
N LEU A 278 11.55 4.32 -10.97
CA LEU A 278 11.19 5.30 -12.00
C LEU A 278 11.24 6.69 -11.37
N ASN A 279 11.76 7.67 -12.11
CA ASN A 279 11.60 9.07 -11.72
C ASN A 279 10.14 9.51 -11.87
N ARG A 280 9.80 10.66 -11.29
CA ARG A 280 8.45 11.25 -11.31
C ARG A 280 7.77 11.18 -12.69
N TYR A 281 8.41 11.70 -13.72
CA TYR A 281 7.85 11.71 -15.08
C TYR A 281 7.55 10.32 -15.61
N ALA A 282 8.46 9.36 -15.42
CA ALA A 282 8.25 8.00 -15.89
C ALA A 282 7.29 7.19 -15.03
N ALA A 283 7.03 7.60 -13.80
CA ALA A 283 6.15 6.89 -12.89
C ALA A 283 4.67 7.25 -13.10
N GLU A 284 4.39 8.40 -13.73
CA GLU A 284 3.06 8.84 -14.14
C GLU A 284 2.53 8.04 -15.34
N ASP A 285 3.31 7.91 -16.43
CA ASP A 285 2.82 7.31 -17.68
C ASP A 285 3.72 6.23 -18.31
N GLY A 286 4.88 5.93 -17.70
CA GLY A 286 5.87 4.98 -18.22
C GLY A 286 6.76 5.53 -19.35
N LEU A 287 6.58 6.78 -19.77
CA LEU A 287 7.15 7.43 -20.96
C LEU A 287 6.92 6.59 -22.23
N ARG A 288 7.96 6.39 -23.05
CA ARG A 288 7.90 5.59 -24.28
C ARG A 288 7.41 4.15 -24.06
N GLY A 289 7.59 3.61 -22.85
CA GLY A 289 7.14 2.25 -22.51
C GLY A 289 5.67 2.17 -22.13
N GLY A 290 5.01 3.32 -21.90
CA GLY A 290 3.62 3.38 -21.47
C GLY A 290 3.34 2.64 -20.16
N ILE A 291 2.05 2.44 -19.88
CA ILE A 291 1.55 1.68 -18.73
C ILE A 291 2.10 0.25 -18.68
N ASP A 292 2.39 -0.39 -19.82
CA ASP A 292 2.98 -1.74 -19.86
C ASP A 292 4.32 -1.81 -19.09
N ARG A 293 5.10 -0.71 -19.06
CA ARG A 293 6.34 -0.62 -18.27
C ARG A 293 6.08 -0.56 -16.75
N LEU A 294 4.92 -0.07 -16.34
CA LEU A 294 4.53 0.09 -14.94
C LEU A 294 3.99 -1.23 -14.38
N ILE A 295 3.09 -1.89 -15.13
CA ILE A 295 2.45 -3.14 -14.72
C ILE A 295 3.33 -4.39 -14.90
N LYS A 296 4.38 -4.32 -15.74
CA LYS A 296 5.36 -5.41 -15.83
C LYS A 296 6.30 -5.39 -14.61
N PRO A 297 6.44 -6.51 -13.86
CA PRO A 297 7.43 -6.62 -12.79
C PRO A 297 8.83 -6.29 -13.29
N ALA A 298 9.50 -5.37 -12.60
CA ALA A 298 10.87 -4.99 -12.91
C ALA A 298 11.66 -4.71 -11.62
N PRO A 299 12.99 -4.96 -11.63
CA PRO A 299 13.79 -4.91 -10.43
C PRO A 299 13.91 -3.49 -9.89
N ILE A 300 13.89 -3.37 -8.57
CA ILE A 300 14.31 -2.18 -7.84
C ILE A 300 15.83 -2.21 -7.75
N ILE A 301 16.49 -1.26 -8.42
CA ILE A 301 17.95 -1.17 -8.46
C ILE A 301 18.38 0.02 -7.61
N TYR A 302 19.14 -0.25 -6.55
CA TYR A 302 19.79 0.78 -5.76
C TYR A 302 21.24 0.98 -6.20
N ASN A 303 21.52 2.14 -6.80
CA ASN A 303 22.86 2.57 -7.21
C ASN A 303 23.12 3.98 -6.69
N ARG A 304 23.64 4.12 -5.47
CA ARG A 304 24.04 5.43 -4.95
C ARG A 304 25.48 5.75 -5.33
N ILE A 305 25.66 6.83 -6.10
CA ILE A 305 26.99 7.38 -6.39
C ILE A 305 27.66 7.76 -5.07
N GLY A 306 28.86 7.23 -4.81
CA GLY A 306 29.64 7.52 -3.60
C GLY A 306 29.52 6.50 -2.45
N ILE A 307 28.60 5.53 -2.53
CA ILE A 307 28.57 4.36 -1.62
C ILE A 307 29.02 3.13 -2.40
N LYS A 308 29.91 2.32 -1.81
CA LYS A 308 30.45 1.09 -2.44
C LYS A 308 29.42 -0.04 -2.66
N ALA A 309 28.19 0.13 -2.17
CA ALA A 309 27.12 -0.86 -2.27
C ALA A 309 26.40 -0.73 -3.62
N LYS A 310 26.97 -1.38 -4.64
CA LYS A 310 26.25 -1.67 -5.89
C LYS A 310 25.42 -2.92 -5.66
N ASN A 311 24.15 -2.90 -6.07
CA ASN A 311 23.21 -4.03 -6.00
C ASN A 311 22.96 -4.54 -4.57
N LEU A 312 22.26 -3.73 -3.76
CA LEU A 312 21.75 -4.20 -2.47
C LEU A 312 20.77 -5.35 -2.67
N LEU A 313 20.91 -6.37 -1.82
CA LEU A 313 19.94 -7.45 -1.63
C LEU A 313 19.14 -7.17 -0.36
N PHE A 314 17.97 -7.81 -0.24
CA PHE A 314 17.01 -7.52 0.82
C PHE A 314 16.60 -8.79 1.55
N ASP A 315 16.49 -8.69 2.87
CA ASP A 315 15.99 -9.76 3.72
C ASP A 315 14.47 -9.75 3.81
N ASP A 316 13.85 -8.58 3.67
CA ASP A 316 12.40 -8.45 3.81
C ASP A 316 11.82 -7.22 3.09
N ILE A 317 10.53 -7.29 2.77
CA ILE A 317 9.71 -6.25 2.16
C ILE A 317 8.43 -6.00 2.96
N PHE A 318 8.03 -4.73 3.02
CA PHE A 318 6.80 -4.28 3.67
C PHE A 318 6.14 -3.17 2.85
N SER A 319 4.82 -3.07 2.95
CA SER A 319 4.02 -2.05 2.27
C SER A 319 3.07 -1.36 3.26
N GLY A 320 2.81 -0.08 3.00
CA GLY A 320 1.57 0.58 3.36
C GLY A 320 0.72 0.81 2.11
N SER A 321 -0.29 1.68 2.19
CA SER A 321 -1.20 1.93 1.06
C SER A 321 -0.49 2.48 -0.18
N HIS A 322 0.43 3.45 0.00
CA HIS A 322 1.14 4.15 -1.08
C HIS A 322 2.64 4.30 -0.84
N HIS A 323 3.20 3.55 0.10
CA HIS A 323 4.61 3.61 0.47
C HIS A 323 5.11 2.24 0.89
N PHE A 324 6.43 2.06 0.97
CA PHE A 324 7.02 0.76 1.29
C PHE A 324 8.31 0.90 2.09
N PHE A 325 8.73 -0.22 2.68
CA PHE A 325 10.00 -0.38 3.38
C PHE A 325 10.72 -1.65 2.91
N LEU A 326 12.03 -1.56 2.73
CA LEU A 326 12.91 -2.66 2.33
C LEU A 326 14.00 -2.84 3.39
N LYS A 327 14.09 -4.04 3.96
CA LYS A 327 15.11 -4.41 4.94
C LYS A 327 16.35 -4.92 4.22
N VAL A 328 17.46 -4.20 4.32
CA VAL A 328 18.68 -4.50 3.57
C VAL A 328 19.40 -5.71 4.16
N HIS A 329 19.81 -6.64 3.31
CA HIS A 329 20.56 -7.83 3.71
C HIS A 329 21.89 -7.47 4.38
N GLY A 330 22.16 -8.08 5.52
CA GLY A 330 23.43 -7.94 6.24
C GLY A 330 23.64 -6.56 6.89
N HIS A 331 22.58 -5.75 6.96
CA HIS A 331 22.59 -4.45 7.64
C HIS A 331 21.32 -4.27 8.47
N ASP A 332 21.35 -3.36 9.45
CA ASP A 332 20.15 -2.84 10.11
C ASP A 332 19.45 -1.72 9.31
N TRP A 333 19.88 -1.48 8.07
CA TRP A 333 19.34 -0.43 7.23
C TRP A 333 17.94 -0.77 6.73
N ILE A 334 17.07 0.24 6.85
CA ILE A 334 15.78 0.28 6.20
C ILE A 334 15.83 1.34 5.09
N LEU A 335 15.50 0.92 3.87
CA LEU A 335 15.21 1.84 2.78
C LEU A 335 13.69 2.00 2.66
N GLY A 336 13.21 3.17 2.24
CA GLY A 336 11.80 3.37 1.92
C GLY A 336 11.59 4.23 0.69
N GLY A 337 10.34 4.25 0.22
CA GLY A 337 9.91 5.06 -0.90
C GLY A 337 8.38 5.08 -1.03
N GLY A 338 7.88 5.89 -1.96
CA GLY A 338 6.46 6.17 -2.11
C GLY A 338 6.03 7.50 -1.50
N LEU A 339 4.73 7.63 -1.22
CA LEU A 339 4.12 8.84 -0.68
C LEU A 339 4.67 9.17 0.72
N ASN A 340 5.02 10.44 0.97
CA ASN A 340 5.52 10.93 2.26
C ASN A 340 4.92 12.27 2.71
N ASN A 341 3.77 12.66 2.17
CA ASN A 341 3.13 13.96 2.43
C ASN A 341 2.73 14.22 3.90
N PHE A 342 2.72 13.19 4.75
CA PHE A 342 2.48 13.30 6.19
C PHE A 342 3.65 12.74 7.03
N ASN A 343 4.81 12.51 6.42
CA ASN A 343 5.98 11.89 7.03
C ASN A 343 5.84 10.40 7.38
N GLN A 344 4.97 9.67 6.69
CA GLN A 344 4.75 8.23 6.91
C GLN A 344 5.97 7.34 6.60
N LEU A 345 6.99 7.85 5.90
CA LEU A 345 8.29 7.17 5.71
C LEU A 345 9.31 7.48 6.81
N GLY A 346 9.03 8.46 7.69
CA GLY A 346 10.02 8.90 8.69
C GLY A 346 11.20 9.68 8.09
N LEU A 347 10.98 10.28 6.91
CA LEU A 347 11.94 11.11 6.19
C LEU A 347 11.51 12.59 6.24
N PRO A 348 12.43 13.54 6.41
CA PRO A 348 12.15 14.97 6.41
C PRO A 348 12.06 15.52 4.97
N VAL A 349 11.18 14.93 4.16
CA VAL A 349 10.94 15.34 2.76
C VAL A 349 9.44 15.39 2.49
N ASP A 350 8.95 16.50 1.96
CA ASP A 350 7.51 16.70 1.71
C ASP A 350 7.03 16.07 0.40
N GLU A 351 7.97 15.80 -0.53
CA GLU A 351 7.69 15.20 -1.83
C GLU A 351 7.70 13.66 -1.77
N PRO A 352 6.96 12.98 -2.67
CA PRO A 352 7.06 11.53 -2.80
C PRO A 352 8.48 11.06 -3.17
N VAL A 353 8.85 9.89 -2.65
CA VAL A 353 10.20 9.33 -2.76
C VAL A 353 10.23 8.26 -3.85
N TYR A 354 10.79 8.60 -5.01
CA TYR A 354 10.74 7.80 -6.24
C TYR A 354 11.82 6.71 -6.36
N PHE A 355 12.81 6.73 -5.46
CA PHE A 355 13.89 5.75 -5.41
C PHE A 355 14.08 5.29 -3.97
N PRO A 356 14.51 4.04 -3.73
CA PRO A 356 14.70 3.54 -2.38
C PRO A 356 15.70 4.44 -1.67
N THR A 357 15.28 5.02 -0.55
CA THR A 357 16.07 6.01 0.17
C THR A 357 16.30 5.50 1.58
N PHE A 358 17.55 5.55 2.03
CA PHE A 358 17.90 5.17 3.40
C PHE A 358 17.20 6.10 4.39
N ILE A 359 16.62 5.51 5.44
CA ILE A 359 15.87 6.23 6.48
C ILE A 359 16.73 6.25 7.75
N PRO A 360 17.47 7.34 8.04
CA PRO A 360 18.42 7.36 9.15
C PRO A 360 17.76 7.20 10.52
N SER A 361 16.52 7.70 10.66
CA SER A 361 15.75 7.63 11.92
C SER A 361 15.34 6.20 12.31
N LEU A 362 15.51 5.22 11.40
CA LEU A 362 15.25 3.80 11.65
C LEU A 362 16.53 3.00 11.97
N GLU A 363 17.72 3.58 11.86
CA GLU A 363 18.99 2.88 12.13
C GLU A 363 19.14 2.54 13.63
N GLY A 364 19.86 1.44 13.94
CA GLY A 364 20.17 1.05 15.32
C GLY A 364 19.07 0.25 16.04
N LYS A 365 17.93 -0.02 15.40
CA LYS A 365 16.86 -0.89 15.92
C LYS A 365 16.67 -2.13 15.06
N LYS A 366 16.34 -3.25 15.69
CA LYS A 366 16.04 -4.52 14.99
C LYS A 366 14.57 -4.57 14.58
N TRP A 367 14.25 -3.96 13.46
CA TRP A 367 12.90 -4.01 12.90
C TRP A 367 12.55 -5.40 12.35
N ILE A 368 11.36 -5.88 12.70
CA ILE A 368 10.82 -7.17 12.25
C ILE A 368 9.55 -7.03 11.41
N LYS A 369 8.81 -5.92 11.56
CA LYS A 369 7.62 -5.65 10.74
C LYS A 369 7.38 -4.15 10.59
N PHE A 370 6.91 -3.74 9.43
CA PHE A 370 6.26 -2.46 9.19
C PHE A 370 4.85 -2.71 8.64
N SER A 371 3.90 -1.84 9.00
CA SER A 371 2.56 -1.81 8.42
C SER A 371 2.13 -0.37 8.25
N GLY A 372 1.69 0.03 7.06
CA GLY A 372 1.32 1.40 6.76
C GLY A 372 -0.13 1.54 6.34
N GLY A 373 -0.79 2.60 6.81
CA GLY A 373 -2.07 3.07 6.29
C GLY A 373 -1.88 4.04 5.12
N LEU A 374 -2.86 4.92 4.91
CA LEU A 374 -2.77 5.97 3.89
C LEU A 374 -1.67 6.99 4.22
N HIS A 375 -1.62 7.38 5.49
CA HIS A 375 -0.84 8.54 5.95
C HIS A 375 -0.08 8.29 7.26
N HIS A 376 -0.01 7.04 7.73
CA HIS A 376 0.75 6.66 8.92
C HIS A 376 1.38 5.29 8.78
N THR A 377 2.35 5.02 9.63
CA THR A 377 3.09 3.75 9.67
C THR A 377 3.29 3.32 11.11
N LEU A 378 3.14 2.03 11.35
CA LEU A 378 3.62 1.33 12.53
C LEU A 378 4.88 0.53 12.20
N GLY A 379 5.85 0.54 13.11
CA GLY A 379 7.03 -0.32 13.07
C GLY A 379 7.13 -1.15 14.35
N LEU A 380 7.41 -2.44 14.21
CA LEU A 380 7.58 -3.38 15.32
C LEU A 380 9.05 -3.83 15.38
N THR A 381 9.64 -3.73 16.57
CA THR A 381 11.00 -4.22 16.84
C THR A 381 10.99 -5.66 17.37
N ALA A 382 12.13 -6.33 17.29
CA ALA A 382 12.33 -7.67 17.84
C ALA A 382 12.11 -7.75 19.36
N ASP A 383 12.27 -6.62 20.06
CA ASP A 383 12.05 -6.50 21.51
C ASP A 383 10.56 -6.33 21.88
N GLY A 384 9.67 -6.28 20.88
CA GLY A 384 8.23 -6.12 21.08
C GLY A 384 7.80 -4.67 21.33
N GLU A 385 8.65 -3.70 20.99
CA GLU A 385 8.32 -2.27 21.03
C GLU A 385 7.63 -1.86 19.72
N VAL A 386 6.63 -0.98 19.83
CA VAL A 386 5.90 -0.45 18.67
C VAL A 386 6.16 1.04 18.54
N TYR A 387 6.55 1.46 17.34
CA TYR A 387 6.77 2.86 17.00
C TYR A 387 5.75 3.30 15.95
N SER A 388 5.36 4.57 15.98
CA SER A 388 4.50 5.17 14.97
C SER A 388 5.12 6.42 14.36
N MET A 389 4.74 6.71 13.10
CA MET A 389 5.07 7.95 12.39
C MET A 389 3.96 8.30 11.39
N GLY A 390 3.85 9.58 11.03
CA GLY A 390 2.88 10.05 10.04
C GLY A 390 1.85 11.06 10.57
N ARG A 391 0.64 11.01 10.01
CA ARG A 391 -0.52 11.87 10.31
C ARG A 391 -1.08 11.59 11.71
N HIS A 392 -1.43 12.65 12.44
CA HIS A 392 -1.84 12.57 13.85
C HIS A 392 -3.32 12.88 14.12
N HIS A 393 -4.09 13.28 13.10
CA HIS A 393 -5.40 13.91 13.31
C HIS A 393 -6.48 12.98 13.87
N GLU A 394 -6.46 11.70 13.51
CA GLU A 394 -7.51 10.73 13.83
C GLU A 394 -7.09 9.75 14.94
N GLY A 395 -5.98 9.99 15.65
CA GLY A 395 -5.49 9.10 16.71
C GLY A 395 -4.78 7.83 16.21
N GLN A 396 -4.56 7.68 14.89
CA GLN A 396 -3.98 6.48 14.27
C GLN A 396 -2.53 6.18 14.69
N LEU A 397 -1.88 7.13 15.37
CA LEU A 397 -0.52 6.99 15.89
C LEU A 397 -0.47 6.38 17.30
N GLY A 398 -1.60 6.33 18.03
CA GLY A 398 -1.65 5.75 19.37
C GLY A 398 -0.91 6.58 20.43
N ILE A 399 -0.61 7.84 20.13
CA ILE A 399 0.09 8.76 21.02
C ILE A 399 -0.82 9.97 21.23
N ASP A 400 -1.09 10.32 22.49
CA ASP A 400 -1.95 11.44 22.83
C ASP A 400 -1.19 12.77 22.78
N GLU A 401 -1.95 13.88 22.83
CA GLU A 401 -1.43 15.25 22.95
C GLU A 401 -0.45 15.69 21.84
N LEU A 402 -0.53 15.06 20.67
CA LEU A 402 0.25 15.47 19.50
C LEU A 402 -0.28 16.79 18.91
N THR A 403 0.66 17.69 18.61
CA THR A 403 0.39 18.99 17.96
C THR A 403 0.93 19.07 16.54
N LYS A 404 1.66 18.04 16.08
CA LYS A 404 2.29 17.97 14.76
C LYS A 404 2.35 16.53 14.27
N HIS A 405 2.47 16.37 12.94
CA HIS A 405 2.80 15.08 12.33
C HIS A 405 4.15 14.56 12.84
N ILE A 406 4.24 13.25 13.00
CA ILE A 406 5.45 12.59 13.51
C ILE A 406 6.35 12.25 12.32
N SER A 407 7.50 12.90 12.23
CA SER A 407 8.50 12.67 11.18
C SER A 407 9.62 11.69 11.57
N GLU A 408 9.68 11.29 12.83
CA GLU A 408 10.64 10.32 13.34
C GLU A 408 9.89 9.23 14.10
N PRO A 409 10.23 7.94 13.92
CA PRO A 409 9.57 6.84 14.61
C PRO A 409 9.51 7.09 16.13
N THR A 410 8.31 7.25 16.67
CA THR A 410 8.09 7.57 18.08
C THR A 410 7.47 6.38 18.78
N LEU A 411 8.03 5.99 19.93
CA LEU A 411 7.54 4.85 20.71
C LEU A 411 6.10 5.10 21.18
N ILE A 412 5.23 4.11 20.97
CA ILE A 412 3.87 4.12 21.52
C ILE A 412 3.94 3.68 22.99
N PRO A 413 3.50 4.52 23.94
CA PRO A 413 3.58 4.19 25.36
C PRO A 413 2.59 3.08 25.76
N ASN A 414 2.86 2.44 26.90
CA ASN A 414 1.96 1.49 27.57
C ASN A 414 1.59 0.22 26.76
N LEU A 415 2.40 -0.12 25.75
CA LEU A 415 2.36 -1.41 25.08
C LEU A 415 3.51 -2.29 25.58
N SER A 416 3.27 -3.60 25.70
CA SER A 416 4.31 -4.55 26.11
C SER A 416 4.09 -5.88 25.42
N ASN A 417 5.20 -6.57 25.11
CA ASN A 417 5.17 -7.92 24.52
C ASN A 417 4.34 -8.01 23.23
N ILE A 418 4.43 -7.00 22.37
CA ILE A 418 3.73 -7.01 21.08
C ILE A 418 4.41 -7.99 20.13
N ILE A 419 3.60 -8.80 19.44
CA ILE A 419 4.05 -9.78 18.45
C ILE A 419 3.61 -9.47 17.04
N ASP A 420 2.56 -8.65 16.88
CA ASP A 420 2.07 -8.28 15.55
C ASP A 420 1.46 -6.88 15.52
N ILE A 421 1.52 -6.27 14.34
CA ILE A 421 1.00 -4.95 14.03
C ILE A 421 0.25 -4.97 12.69
N SER A 422 -0.84 -4.22 12.59
CA SER A 422 -1.60 -4.03 11.35
C SER A 422 -2.20 -2.62 11.26
N CYS A 423 -2.16 -2.03 10.08
CA CYS A 423 -2.77 -0.73 9.77
C CYS A 423 -3.88 -0.88 8.74
N GLY A 424 -4.96 -0.14 8.93
CA GLY A 424 -5.93 0.21 7.88
C GLY A 424 -5.68 1.64 7.40
N ASN A 425 -6.66 2.23 6.71
CA ASN A 425 -6.56 3.61 6.22
C ASN A 425 -6.20 4.63 7.32
N HIS A 426 -6.95 4.59 8.42
CA HIS A 426 -6.87 5.55 9.52
C HIS A 426 -6.95 4.86 10.90
N VAL A 427 -6.73 3.54 10.93
CA VAL A 427 -6.79 2.73 12.14
C VAL A 427 -5.56 1.86 12.25
N SER A 428 -5.26 1.45 13.47
CA SER A 428 -4.06 0.74 13.87
C SER A 428 -4.43 -0.34 14.89
N PHE A 429 -3.79 -1.49 14.77
CA PHE A 429 -3.97 -2.64 15.64
C PHE A 429 -2.63 -3.19 16.07
N VAL A 430 -2.57 -3.67 17.32
CA VAL A 430 -1.44 -4.41 17.86
C VAL A 430 -1.94 -5.66 18.59
N ILE A 431 -1.20 -6.75 18.47
CA ILE A 431 -1.49 -8.03 19.13
C ILE A 431 -0.36 -8.32 20.14
N ASP A 432 -0.72 -8.60 21.38
CA ASP A 432 0.26 -9.03 22.40
C ASP A 432 0.50 -10.55 22.39
N ARG A 433 1.54 -11.01 23.10
CA ARG A 433 1.86 -12.45 23.24
C ARG A 433 0.72 -13.30 23.83
N SER A 434 -0.24 -12.71 24.53
CA SER A 434 -1.40 -13.41 25.08
C SER A 434 -2.57 -13.53 24.09
N GLY A 435 -2.44 -12.95 22.89
CA GLY A 435 -3.47 -12.92 21.86
C GLY A 435 -4.54 -11.85 22.08
N LYS A 436 -4.29 -10.88 22.98
CA LYS A 436 -5.16 -9.71 23.14
C LYS A 436 -4.86 -8.68 22.07
N VAL A 437 -5.90 -7.95 21.67
CA VAL A 437 -5.81 -6.92 20.64
C VAL A 437 -6.07 -5.56 21.24
N PHE A 438 -5.23 -4.60 20.88
CA PHE A 438 -5.46 -3.19 21.13
C PHE A 438 -5.63 -2.48 19.80
N SER A 439 -6.59 -1.56 19.75
CA SER A 439 -6.89 -0.78 18.55
C SER A 439 -6.97 0.71 18.87
N PHE A 440 -6.64 1.53 17.89
CA PHE A 440 -6.63 2.99 17.96
C PHE A 440 -6.77 3.60 16.55
N GLY A 441 -7.17 4.87 16.46
CA GLY A 441 -7.47 5.56 15.21
C GLY A 441 -8.94 5.94 15.05
N ALA A 442 -9.33 6.19 13.80
CA ALA A 442 -10.63 6.74 13.42
C ALA A 442 -11.80 5.80 13.71
N GLY A 443 -12.87 6.31 14.33
CA GLY A 443 -14.07 5.53 14.65
C GLY A 443 -15.20 5.60 13.63
N THR A 444 -15.09 6.47 12.63
CA THR A 444 -16.12 6.71 11.62
C THR A 444 -16.59 5.44 10.90
N SER A 445 -15.68 4.51 10.61
CA SER A 445 -15.97 3.24 9.93
C SER A 445 -16.16 2.06 10.89
N LEU A 446 -16.20 2.29 12.21
CA LEU A 446 -16.35 1.28 13.26
C LEU A 446 -15.25 0.20 13.31
N GLN A 447 -14.21 0.29 12.48
CA GLN A 447 -13.19 -0.74 12.27
C GLN A 447 -12.44 -1.11 13.55
N HIS A 448 -12.17 -0.16 14.43
CA HIS A 448 -11.43 -0.41 15.67
C HIS A 448 -12.27 -1.08 16.76
N GLY A 449 -13.59 -1.27 16.56
CA GLY A 449 -14.46 -2.01 17.47
C GLY A 449 -14.78 -1.34 18.80
N HIS A 450 -14.65 -0.02 18.91
CA HIS A 450 -15.01 0.76 20.12
C HIS A 450 -16.20 1.71 19.87
N GLY A 451 -16.89 1.57 18.73
CA GLY A 451 -17.90 2.53 18.28
C GLY A 451 -17.33 3.68 17.46
N GLN A 452 -18.11 4.75 17.38
CA GLN A 452 -17.84 5.92 16.53
C GLN A 452 -16.75 6.89 17.01
N PRO A 453 -16.51 7.09 18.33
CA PRO A 453 -15.46 8.02 18.77
C PRO A 453 -14.07 7.53 18.39
N ASP A 454 -13.23 8.44 17.91
CA ASP A 454 -11.81 8.17 17.66
C ASP A 454 -11.08 7.77 18.94
N ILE A 455 -10.16 6.84 18.81
CA ILE A 455 -9.37 6.30 19.92
C ILE A 455 -7.92 6.74 19.77
N LYS A 456 -7.47 7.69 20.59
CA LYS A 456 -6.15 8.33 20.47
C LYS A 456 -4.99 7.51 21.03
N ILE A 457 -5.27 6.61 21.96
CA ILE A 457 -4.29 5.75 22.63
C ILE A 457 -4.73 4.29 22.51
N PRO A 458 -3.80 3.32 22.45
CA PRO A 458 -4.16 1.91 22.32
C PRO A 458 -5.17 1.48 23.38
N ARG A 459 -6.34 1.02 22.93
CA ARG A 459 -7.40 0.53 23.79
C ARG A 459 -7.66 -0.94 23.48
N MET A 460 -7.64 -1.76 24.53
CA MET A 460 -7.93 -3.20 24.42
C MET A 460 -9.35 -3.40 23.91
N MET A 461 -9.51 -4.15 22.82
CA MET A 461 -10.80 -4.53 22.28
C MET A 461 -11.50 -5.53 23.21
N SER A 462 -12.82 -5.41 23.35
CA SER A 462 -13.63 -6.35 24.12
C SER A 462 -15.01 -6.52 23.51
N SER A 463 -15.46 -7.77 23.39
CA SER A 463 -16.80 -8.13 22.92
C SER A 463 -17.07 -9.60 23.19
N LYS A 464 -18.34 -10.04 23.07
CA LYS A 464 -18.76 -11.44 23.24
C LYS A 464 -17.83 -12.45 22.56
N TYR A 465 -17.38 -12.17 21.33
CA TYR A 465 -16.52 -13.10 20.58
C TYR A 465 -15.04 -12.83 20.80
N VAL A 466 -14.60 -11.56 20.84
CA VAL A 466 -13.18 -11.24 21.07
C VAL A 466 -12.71 -11.76 22.42
N ASP A 467 -13.55 -11.66 23.45
CA ASP A 467 -13.16 -12.02 24.80
C ASP A 467 -12.86 -13.53 24.93
N ILE A 468 -13.55 -14.38 24.17
CA ILE A 468 -13.42 -15.86 24.25
C ILE A 468 -12.45 -16.44 23.21
N LYS A 469 -11.83 -15.60 22.39
CA LYS A 469 -10.96 -16.01 21.30
C LYS A 469 -9.52 -15.59 21.56
N MET A 470 -8.59 -16.32 20.95
CA MET A 470 -7.21 -15.86 20.75
C MET A 470 -7.11 -15.27 19.35
N ILE A 471 -6.74 -14.00 19.24
CA ILE A 471 -6.53 -13.36 17.92
C ILE A 471 -5.11 -13.67 17.44
N LEU A 472 -5.01 -14.20 16.23
CA LEU A 472 -3.76 -14.70 15.65
C LEU A 472 -3.25 -13.79 14.54
N ASN A 473 -4.16 -13.21 13.75
CA ASN A 473 -3.81 -12.30 12.67
C ASN A 473 -4.95 -11.31 12.41
N ILE A 474 -4.60 -10.14 11.88
CA ILE A 474 -5.53 -9.06 11.56
C ILE A 474 -5.26 -8.56 10.16
N ALA A 475 -6.27 -8.62 9.30
CA ALA A 475 -6.26 -7.98 7.98
C ALA A 475 -7.23 -6.79 8.00
N VAL A 476 -6.78 -5.63 7.54
CA VAL A 476 -7.52 -4.38 7.66
C VAL A 476 -7.72 -3.77 6.28
N GLY A 477 -8.97 -3.46 5.93
CA GLY A 477 -9.31 -2.74 4.71
C GLY A 477 -9.47 -1.24 4.95
N ALA A 478 -10.19 -0.58 4.05
CA ALA A 478 -10.46 0.85 4.15
C ALA A 478 -11.52 1.16 5.19
N GLN A 479 -12.51 0.28 5.32
CA GLN A 479 -13.70 0.47 6.16
C GLN A 479 -14.11 -0.78 6.93
N HIS A 480 -13.41 -1.91 6.78
CA HIS A 480 -13.62 -3.14 7.53
C HIS A 480 -12.32 -3.73 8.09
N THR A 481 -12.47 -4.66 9.03
CA THR A 481 -11.37 -5.43 9.61
C THR A 481 -11.78 -6.89 9.75
N LEU A 482 -10.89 -7.80 9.36
CA LEU A 482 -11.01 -9.23 9.62
C LEU A 482 -10.00 -9.67 10.68
N PHE A 483 -10.42 -10.58 11.54
CA PHE A 483 -9.60 -11.21 12.56
C PHE A 483 -9.59 -12.71 12.34
N LEU A 484 -8.41 -13.32 12.30
CA LEU A 484 -8.26 -14.77 12.28
C LEU A 484 -8.02 -15.27 13.69
N THR A 485 -8.81 -16.25 14.13
CA THR A 485 -8.93 -16.61 15.55
C THR A 485 -8.96 -18.11 15.81
N HIS A 486 -8.49 -18.51 17.00
CA HIS A 486 -8.79 -19.81 17.61
C HIS A 486 -9.61 -19.60 18.89
N ASP A 487 -10.28 -20.66 19.34
CA ASP A 487 -10.86 -20.67 20.69
C ASP A 487 -9.76 -20.51 21.74
N ASN A 488 -10.02 -19.73 22.79
CA ASN A 488 -9.07 -19.56 23.87
C ASN A 488 -9.15 -20.76 24.82
N PRO A 489 -8.14 -21.65 24.87
CA PRO A 489 -8.21 -22.88 25.66
C PRO A 489 -8.28 -22.61 27.17
N ASN A 490 -7.90 -21.41 27.63
CA ASN A 490 -7.83 -21.05 29.04
C ASN A 490 -9.14 -20.46 29.61
N LYS A 491 -10.25 -20.44 28.83
CA LYS A 491 -11.54 -19.88 29.27
C LYS A 491 -12.64 -20.91 29.55
N ASP A 492 -12.42 -22.17 29.21
CA ASP A 492 -13.37 -23.26 29.52
C ASP A 492 -13.22 -23.79 30.97
N GLU A 493 -12.34 -23.19 31.79
CA GLU A 493 -12.05 -23.63 33.17
C GLU A 493 -12.66 -22.77 34.29
N ASN A 494 -13.52 -21.77 34.01
CA ASN A 494 -14.14 -20.92 35.04
C ASN A 494 -15.67 -20.89 35.01
#